data_AF-R7SY83-F1
#
_entry.id   AF-R7SY83-F1
#
_cell.length_a   1.000
_cell.length_b   1.000
_cell.length_c   1.000
_cell.angle_alpha   90.00
_cell.angle_beta   90.00
_cell.angle_gamma   90.00
#
_symmetry.space_group_name_H-M   'P 1'
#
loop_
_entity.id
_entity.type
_entity.pdbx_description
1 polymer ?
#
loop_
_entity_poly.entity_id
_entity_poly.type
_entity_poly.pdbx_seq_one_letter_code
_entity_poly.pdbx_strand_id
1 'polypeptide(L)'
;MPRTTKSSLVDHRFPAFYACYLLKSVRTPRSTAQHNGIISQGAWKTKQNRPWVMQMIVHGFPSKLAALQFEWAWQHPDISRHLRDNDGQAVFGHSRKLKFLRNNVK
;
A
#
# COMPACT_ATOMS: atom_id res chain seq x y z
N MET A 1 -18.59 25.73 23.06
CA MET A 1 -18.63 24.44 22.33
C MET A 1 -17.29 23.74 22.53
N PRO A 2 -17.21 22.54 23.14
CA PRO A 2 -15.94 21.86 23.30
C PRO A 2 -15.42 21.42 21.92
N ARG A 3 -14.16 21.73 21.63
CA ARG A 3 -13.48 21.30 20.39
C ARG A 3 -13.31 19.80 20.46
N THR A 4 -14.11 19.04 19.72
CA THR A 4 -13.88 17.61 19.52
C THR A 4 -12.57 17.44 18.75
N THR A 5 -11.51 17.10 19.48
CA THR A 5 -10.19 16.89 18.89
C THR A 5 -10.27 15.57 18.12
N LYS A 6 -10.19 15.61 16.78
CA LYS A 6 -10.14 14.40 15.92
C LYS A 6 -8.84 13.59 16.09
N SER A 7 -8.01 13.94 17.08
CA SER A 7 -6.72 13.33 17.32
C SER A 7 -6.91 12.00 18.05
N SER A 8 -6.57 10.91 17.36
CA SER A 8 -6.50 9.56 17.95
C SER A 8 -5.38 9.39 18.99
N LEU A 9 -4.56 10.43 19.22
CA LEU A 9 -3.45 10.40 20.17
C LEU A 9 -3.89 10.67 21.62
N VAL A 10 -5.01 11.37 21.83
CA VAL A 10 -5.46 11.79 23.17
C VAL A 10 -6.25 10.68 23.87
N ASP A 11 -6.93 9.81 23.10
CA ASP A 11 -7.65 8.64 23.58
C ASP A 11 -7.41 7.47 22.60
N HIS A 12 -6.30 6.75 22.81
CA HIS A 12 -5.91 5.68 21.92
C HIS A 12 -6.51 4.33 22.35
N ARG A 13 -7.46 3.83 21.56
CA ARG A 13 -7.95 2.45 21.66
C ARG A 13 -7.37 1.57 20.55
N PHE A 14 -6.90 0.39 20.93
CA PHE A 14 -6.52 -0.65 19.97
C PHE A 14 -7.74 -1.03 19.12
N PRO A 15 -7.68 -0.86 17.80
CA PRO A 15 -8.80 -1.18 16.95
C PRO A 15 -8.93 -2.70 16.79
N ALA A 16 -10.16 -3.18 16.65
CA ALA A 16 -10.43 -4.60 16.46
C ALA A 16 -9.75 -5.16 15.19
N PHE A 17 -9.67 -4.34 14.13
CA PHE A 17 -8.98 -4.71 12.90
C PHE A 17 -8.55 -3.48 12.08
N TYR A 18 -7.26 -3.41 11.74
CA TYR A 18 -6.74 -2.57 10.66
C TYR A 18 -5.72 -3.37 9.86
N ALA A 19 -5.70 -3.12 8.55
CA ALA A 19 -4.83 -3.83 7.62
C ALA A 19 -4.46 -2.99 6.41
N CYS A 20 -3.31 -3.31 5.82
CA CYS A 20 -2.86 -2.85 4.51
C CYS A 20 -2.80 -4.06 3.58
N TYR A 21 -3.23 -3.92 2.34
CA TYR A 21 -3.37 -5.05 1.42
C TYR A 21 -2.77 -4.72 0.05
N LEU A 22 -2.28 -5.77 -0.62
CA LEU A 22 -1.73 -5.66 -1.95
C LEU A 22 -2.73 -6.19 -2.97
N LEU A 23 -3.12 -5.35 -3.92
CA LEU A 23 -3.98 -5.72 -5.04
C LEU A 23 -3.15 -5.96 -6.30
N LYS A 24 -3.43 -7.07 -6.99
CA LYS A 24 -2.87 -7.37 -8.31
C LYS A 24 -3.98 -7.44 -9.35
N SER A 25 -3.78 -6.79 -10.49
CA SER A 25 -4.67 -6.95 -11.63
C SER A 25 -4.50 -8.35 -12.23
N VAL A 26 -5.61 -9.06 -12.44
CA VAL A 26 -5.67 -10.36 -13.13
C VAL A 26 -6.32 -10.21 -14.51
N ARG A 27 -6.32 -8.99 -15.06
CA ARG A 27 -6.87 -8.73 -16.39
C ARG A 27 -6.07 -9.50 -17.44
N THR A 28 -6.66 -10.57 -17.97
CA THR A 28 -6.16 -11.26 -19.16
C THR A 28 -6.82 -10.68 -20.42
N PRO A 29 -6.23 -10.85 -21.63
CA PRO A 29 -6.84 -10.38 -22.88
C PRO A 29 -8.25 -10.92 -23.15
N ARG A 30 -8.61 -12.03 -22.50
CA ARG A 30 -9.90 -12.73 -22.63
C ARG A 30 -10.89 -12.40 -21.51
N SER A 31 -10.53 -11.54 -20.56
CA SER A 31 -11.36 -11.20 -19.40
C SER A 31 -12.39 -10.12 -19.77
N THR A 32 -13.66 -10.50 -19.91
CA THR A 32 -14.77 -9.56 -20.13
C THR A 32 -14.93 -8.64 -18.91
N ALA A 33 -14.86 -7.33 -19.14
CA ALA A 33 -14.66 -6.29 -18.12
C ALA A 33 -15.90 -5.97 -17.25
N GLN A 34 -16.84 -6.90 -17.06
CA GLN A 34 -18.15 -6.56 -16.51
C GLN A 34 -18.23 -6.54 -14.98
N HIS A 35 -17.28 -7.13 -14.23
CA HIS A 35 -17.48 -7.35 -12.80
C HIS A 35 -16.36 -6.85 -11.88
N ASN A 36 -16.15 -5.52 -11.74
CA ASN A 36 -15.33 -4.93 -10.66
C ASN A 36 -15.71 -3.49 -10.28
N GLY A 37 -16.96 -3.09 -10.52
CA GLY A 37 -17.47 -1.73 -10.29
C GLY A 37 -18.60 -1.63 -9.27
N ILE A 38 -18.73 -2.63 -8.39
CA ILE A 38 -19.90 -2.80 -7.51
C ILE A 38 -19.94 -1.75 -6.39
N ILE A 39 -18.79 -1.17 -6.02
CA ILE A 39 -18.69 -0.21 -4.91
C ILE A 39 -18.37 1.19 -5.46
N SER A 40 -19.20 2.17 -5.10
CA SER A 40 -19.15 3.57 -5.58
C SER A 40 -17.87 4.33 -5.18
N GLN A 41 -17.15 3.89 -4.14
CA GLN A 41 -16.02 4.60 -3.51
C GLN A 41 -14.65 3.95 -3.75
N GLY A 42 -14.42 3.34 -4.92
CA GLY A 42 -13.11 2.74 -5.24
C GLY A 42 -12.01 3.76 -5.53
N ALA A 43 -10.75 3.41 -5.25
CA ALA A 43 -9.60 4.27 -5.55
C ALA A 43 -9.45 4.52 -7.06
N TRP A 44 -9.14 5.75 -7.48
CA TRP A 44 -9.00 6.12 -8.90
C TRP A 44 -8.05 5.21 -9.69
N LYS A 45 -6.90 4.82 -9.09
CA LYS A 45 -5.92 3.90 -9.70
C LYS A 45 -6.47 2.49 -9.97
N THR A 46 -7.55 2.09 -9.29
CA THR A 46 -8.22 0.78 -9.46
C THR A 46 -9.42 0.83 -10.42
N LYS A 47 -9.69 1.99 -11.04
CA LYS A 47 -10.77 2.16 -12.02
C LYS A 47 -10.54 1.35 -13.29
N GLN A 48 -9.28 1.20 -13.72
CA GLN A 48 -8.86 0.45 -14.90
C GLN A 48 -8.24 -0.90 -14.50
N ASN A 49 -8.01 -1.81 -15.44
CA ASN A 49 -7.34 -3.12 -15.24
C ASN A 49 -8.01 -4.04 -14.21
N ARG A 50 -9.32 -3.94 -14.15
CA ARG A 50 -10.21 -4.84 -13.43
C ARG A 50 -10.21 -6.24 -14.11
N PRO A 51 -10.21 -7.37 -13.38
CA PRO A 51 -10.32 -7.52 -11.93
C PRO A 51 -9.05 -7.33 -11.12
N TRP A 52 -9.23 -6.84 -9.90
CA TRP A 52 -8.19 -6.75 -8.87
C TRP A 52 -8.40 -7.86 -7.85
N VAL A 53 -7.38 -8.68 -7.64
CA VAL A 53 -7.39 -9.74 -6.62
C VAL A 53 -6.42 -9.37 -5.52
N MET A 54 -6.87 -9.49 -4.26
CA MET A 54 -6.01 -9.32 -3.10
C MET A 54 -5.01 -10.48 -3.04
N GLN A 55 -3.72 -10.18 -3.07
CA GLN A 55 -2.65 -11.17 -3.03
C GLN A 55 -2.10 -11.37 -1.62
N MET A 56 -2.09 -10.30 -0.83
CA MET A 56 -1.49 -10.27 0.50
C MET A 56 -2.20 -9.25 1.36
N ILE A 57 -2.24 -9.53 2.66
CA ILE A 57 -2.72 -8.63 3.69
C ILE A 57 -1.71 -8.61 4.85
N VAL A 58 -1.40 -7.41 5.34
CA VAL A 58 -0.68 -7.19 6.60
C VAL A 58 -1.69 -6.58 7.56
N HIS A 59 -1.88 -7.20 8.72
CA HIS A 59 -2.91 -6.79 9.68
C HIS A 59 -2.38 -6.79 11.12
N GLY A 60 -3.22 -6.35 12.06
CA GLY A 60 -2.85 -6.27 13.48
C GLY A 60 -2.16 -4.96 13.86
N PHE A 61 -2.36 -3.90 13.07
CA PHE A 61 -1.81 -2.59 13.40
C PHE A 61 -2.39 -2.07 14.71
N PRO A 62 -1.54 -1.54 15.60
CA PRO A 62 -1.97 -1.06 16.91
C PRO A 62 -2.87 0.17 16.80
N SER A 63 -2.76 0.94 15.71
CA SER A 63 -3.58 2.12 15.44
C SER A 63 -3.77 2.36 13.94
N LYS A 64 -4.78 3.15 13.58
CA LYS A 64 -4.97 3.66 12.21
C LYS A 64 -3.73 4.41 11.71
N LEU A 65 -3.08 5.16 12.60
CA LEU A 65 -1.92 5.98 12.26
C LEU A 65 -0.71 5.10 11.90
N ALA A 66 -0.50 4.01 12.64
CA ALA A 66 0.53 3.02 12.34
C ALA A 66 0.28 2.34 10.98
N ALA A 67 -0.96 1.96 10.68
CA ALA A 67 -1.31 1.38 9.38
C ALA A 67 -1.02 2.35 8.21
N LEU A 68 -1.39 3.63 8.36
CA LEU A 68 -1.15 4.66 7.33
C LEU A 68 0.35 4.96 7.13
N GLN A 69 1.12 5.01 8.21
CA GLN A 69 2.58 5.16 8.13
C GLN A 69 3.22 4.00 7.36
N PHE A 70 2.77 2.78 7.64
CA PHE A 70 3.23 1.60 6.94
C PHE A 70 2.82 1.60 5.46
N GLU A 71 1.56 1.90 5.14
CA GLU A 71 1.08 2.00 3.77
C GLU A 71 1.90 3.01 2.95
N TRP A 72 2.14 4.20 3.51
CA TRP A 72 2.92 5.24 2.84
C TRP A 72 4.36 4.79 2.60
N ALA A 73 5.02 4.22 3.61
CA ALA A 73 6.38 3.69 3.48
C ALA A 73 6.46 2.58 2.43
N TRP A 74 5.40 1.77 2.27
CA TRP A 74 5.31 0.74 1.26
C TRP A 74 5.10 1.30 -0.15
N GLN A 75 4.29 2.35 -0.29
CA GLN A 75 4.07 3.02 -1.58
C GLN A 75 5.29 3.84 -2.04
N HIS A 76 6.11 4.33 -1.10
CA HIS A 76 7.24 5.23 -1.34
C HIS A 76 8.55 4.68 -0.76
N PRO A 77 9.04 3.50 -1.23
CA PRO A 77 10.20 2.87 -0.64
C PRO A 77 11.51 3.65 -0.87
N ASP A 78 11.55 4.48 -1.90
CA ASP A 78 12.66 5.36 -2.27
C ASP A 78 12.80 6.58 -1.36
N ILE A 79 11.69 7.07 -0.82
CA ILE A 79 11.65 8.26 0.07
C ILE A 79 11.62 7.83 1.54
N SER A 80 11.05 6.65 1.82
CA SER A 80 10.87 6.14 3.17
C SER A 80 12.19 5.99 3.92
N ARG A 81 12.26 6.62 5.11
CA ARG A 81 13.40 6.50 6.02
C ARG A 81 13.64 5.08 6.53
N HIS A 82 12.60 4.24 6.53
CA HIS A 82 12.67 2.87 7.03
C HIS A 82 13.41 1.92 6.08
N LEU A 83 13.66 2.35 4.84
CA LEU A 83 14.37 1.59 3.82
C LEU A 83 15.67 2.30 3.43
N ARG A 84 16.33 2.91 4.42
CA ARG A 84 17.68 3.46 4.29
C ARG A 84 18.68 2.52 4.93
N ASP A 85 19.83 2.37 4.30
CA ASP A 85 20.97 1.63 4.83
C ASP A 85 21.58 2.38 6.04
N ASN A 86 22.51 1.74 6.73
CA ASN A 86 23.25 2.32 7.86
C ASN A 86 23.97 3.62 7.47
N ASP A 87 24.36 3.76 6.20
CA ASP A 87 24.97 4.97 5.63
C ASP A 87 23.95 6.06 5.23
N GLY A 88 22.66 5.87 5.56
CA GLY A 88 21.58 6.82 5.28
C GLY A 88 21.12 6.86 3.81
N GLN A 89 21.67 6.00 2.96
CA GLN A 89 21.33 5.90 1.54
C GLN A 89 20.06 5.07 1.34
N ALA A 90 19.19 5.48 0.40
CA ALA A 90 17.99 4.71 0.08
C ALA A 90 18.36 3.35 -0.53
N VAL A 91 17.93 2.25 0.10
CA VAL A 91 18.19 0.88 -0.35
C VAL A 91 17.64 0.65 -1.77
N PHE A 92 16.51 1.29 -2.08
CA PHE A 92 15.83 1.23 -3.38
C PHE A 92 15.99 2.51 -4.22
N GLY A 93 17.00 3.33 -3.94
CA GLY A 93 17.31 4.50 -4.76
C GLY A 93 17.58 4.10 -6.22
N HIS A 94 17.48 5.06 -7.15
CA HIS A 94 17.80 4.92 -8.58
C HIS A 94 19.31 4.65 -8.83
N SER A 95 19.88 3.70 -8.11
CA SER A 95 21.17 3.13 -8.42
C SER A 95 21.01 2.36 -9.73
N ARG A 96 21.82 2.75 -10.73
CA ARG A 96 21.97 2.10 -12.04
C ARG A 96 22.22 0.58 -11.97
N LYS A 97 22.37 0.00 -10.76
CA LYS A 97 22.54 -1.42 -10.46
C LYS A 97 21.30 -2.29 -10.64
N LEU A 98 20.08 -1.75 -10.63
CA LEU A 98 18.86 -2.54 -10.91
C LEU A 98 18.72 -2.96 -12.40
N LYS A 99 19.58 -2.47 -13.31
CA LYS A 99 19.67 -3.02 -14.66
C LYS A 99 20.04 -4.51 -14.69
N PHE A 100 20.65 -5.05 -13.63
CA PHE A 100 21.05 -6.46 -13.56
C PHE A 100 19.94 -7.42 -13.10
N LEU A 101 18.80 -6.94 -12.58
CA LEU A 101 17.67 -7.81 -12.25
C LEU A 101 16.72 -8.08 -13.43
N ARG A 102 16.94 -7.46 -14.60
CA ARG A 102 16.09 -7.69 -15.79
C ARG A 102 16.46 -8.94 -16.60
N ASN A 103 17.47 -9.70 -16.18
CA ASN A 103 18.00 -10.84 -16.93
C ASN A 103 17.58 -12.22 -16.39
N ASN A 104 16.74 -12.29 -15.35
CA ASN A 104 16.26 -13.58 -14.80
C ASN A 104 14.74 -13.71 -14.80
N VAL A 105 14.11 -13.26 -15.88
CA VAL A 105 12.79 -13.77 -16.27
C VAL A 105 13.02 -14.62 -17.52
N LYS A 106 13.22 -15.92 -17.30
CA LYS A 106 12.95 -16.95 -18.31
C LYS A 106 11.51 -17.40 -18.12
#